data_AF-A0A6P2F6D5-F1
#
_entry.id   AF-A0A6P2F6D5-F1
#
_cell.length_a   1.000
_cell.length_b   1.000
_cell.length_c   1.000
_cell.angle_alpha   90.00
_cell.angle_beta   90.00
_cell.angle_gamma   90.00
#
_symmetry.space_group_name_H-M   'P 1'
#
loop_
_entity.id
_entity.type
_entity.pdbx_description
1 polymer ?
#
loop_
_entity_poly.entity_id
_entity_poly.type
_entity_poly.pdbx_seq_one_letter_code
_entity_poly.pdbx_strand_id
1 'polypeptide(L)'
;MATKRKTKKRELLRREGVVSQWEMALFVHASDGRHRMTRDGRYYLHAKGAFAEAVGTVTGFDLMLVDGGEGLKEASAIGSVVGAKKEITAVVDLGPEEYAFASRLAISGCQCHMHMSFDKLHYGSGLIRSLSISTHPLNE
;
A
#
# COMPACT_ATOMS: atom_id res chain seq x y z
N MET A 1 3.78 -34.67 23.83
CA MET A 1 3.05 -33.45 24.26
C MET A 1 3.21 -32.39 23.17
N ALA A 2 2.13 -32.02 22.48
CA ALA A 2 2.17 -30.99 21.44
C ALA A 2 2.12 -29.61 22.10
N THR A 3 3.21 -28.85 22.00
CA THR A 3 3.28 -27.46 22.44
C THR A 3 2.33 -26.62 21.58
N LYS A 4 1.16 -26.27 22.13
CA LYS A 4 0.26 -25.28 21.52
C LYS A 4 1.03 -23.97 21.34
N ARG A 5 1.43 -23.66 20.10
CA ARG A 5 1.96 -22.34 19.74
C ARG A 5 0.91 -21.30 20.11
N LYS A 6 1.18 -20.50 21.15
CA LYS A 6 0.40 -19.29 21.42
C LYS A 6 0.57 -18.35 20.23
N THR A 7 -0.46 -18.19 19.42
CA THR A 7 -0.51 -17.17 18.38
C THR A 7 -0.45 -15.81 19.07
N LYS A 8 0.72 -15.17 19.09
CA LYS A 8 0.85 -13.79 19.57
C LYS A 8 -0.05 -12.93 18.69
N LYS A 9 -1.11 -12.37 19.26
CA LYS A 9 -1.96 -11.37 18.60
C LYS A 9 -1.03 -10.24 18.14
N ARG A 10 -0.86 -10.08 16.83
CA ARG A 10 -0.01 -9.02 16.28
C ARG A 10 -0.64 -7.68 16.66
N GLU A 11 0.15 -6.82 17.28
CA GLU A 11 -0.26 -5.46 17.63
C GLU A 11 -0.56 -4.70 16.34
N LEU A 12 -1.71 -4.04 16.26
CA LEU A 12 -2.13 -3.28 15.09
C LEU A 12 -1.80 -1.80 15.33
N LEU A 13 -1.06 -1.19 14.40
CA LEU A 13 -0.76 0.23 14.40
C LEU A 13 -1.69 0.94 13.43
N ARG A 14 -2.16 2.13 13.80
CA ARG A 14 -2.96 3.02 12.96
C ARG A 14 -2.23 4.34 12.79
N ARG A 15 -2.13 4.84 11.57
CA ARG A 15 -1.50 6.12 11.29
C ARG A 15 -2.25 6.92 10.25
N GLU A 16 -2.29 8.21 10.53
CA GLU A 16 -2.77 9.22 9.62
C GLU A 16 -1.59 9.91 8.95
N GLY A 17 -1.78 10.38 7.74
CA GLY A 17 -0.78 11.13 7.01
C GLY A 17 -1.39 12.00 5.91
N VAL A 18 -0.54 12.86 5.37
CA VAL A 18 -0.88 13.73 4.24
C VAL A 18 -0.07 13.27 3.04
N VAL A 19 -0.77 13.02 1.93
CA VAL A 19 -0.12 12.71 0.65
C VAL A 19 0.39 14.03 0.07
N SER A 20 1.69 14.13 -0.11
CA SER A 20 2.37 15.30 -0.67
C SER A 20 2.69 15.14 -2.15
N GLN A 21 2.78 13.90 -2.63
CA GLN A 21 3.17 13.63 -4.01
C GLN A 21 2.48 12.37 -4.53
N TRP A 22 2.05 12.45 -5.79
CA TRP A 22 1.59 11.33 -6.57
C TRP A 22 2.54 11.08 -7.74
N GLU A 23 2.86 9.82 -8.03
CA GLU A 23 3.61 9.44 -9.23
C GLU A 23 2.89 8.29 -9.92
N MET A 24 2.70 8.39 -11.23
CA MET A 24 2.04 7.36 -12.04
C MET A 24 3.06 6.78 -13.02
N ALA A 25 3.15 5.46 -13.07
CA ALA A 25 4.03 4.75 -13.99
C ALA A 25 3.25 3.68 -14.76
N LEU A 26 3.58 3.54 -16.04
CA LEU A 26 3.07 2.48 -16.92
C LEU A 26 4.28 1.71 -17.47
N PHE A 27 4.26 0.40 -17.26
CA PHE A 27 5.19 -0.54 -17.86
C PHE A 27 4.41 -1.43 -18.83
N VAL A 28 4.85 -1.49 -20.09
CA VAL A 28 4.26 -2.38 -21.10
C VAL A 28 5.37 -3.18 -21.74
N HIS A 29 5.19 -4.49 -21.75
CA HIS A 29 6.11 -5.40 -22.40
C HIS A 29 5.35 -6.27 -23.42
N ALA A 30 5.93 -6.44 -24.60
CA ALA A 30 5.48 -7.42 -25.56
C ALA A 30 6.54 -8.53 -25.63
N SER A 31 6.11 -9.77 -25.49
CA SER A 31 6.95 -10.94 -25.67
C SER A 31 6.44 -11.77 -26.85
N ASP A 32 7.37 -12.13 -27.73
CA ASP A 32 7.11 -13.04 -28.84
C ASP A 32 7.55 -14.45 -28.44
N GLY A 33 6.58 -15.27 -28.03
CA GLY A 33 6.81 -16.69 -27.81
C GLY A 33 6.57 -17.48 -29.08
N ARG A 34 7.28 -18.61 -29.28
CA ARG A 34 7.15 -19.51 -30.45
C ARG A 34 5.71 -19.87 -30.85
N HIS A 35 4.73 -19.74 -29.95
CA HIS A 35 3.34 -20.09 -30.18
C HIS A 35 2.32 -19.00 -29.78
N ARG A 36 2.75 -17.87 -29.21
CA ARG A 36 1.84 -16.80 -28.79
C ARG A 36 2.57 -15.48 -28.62
N MET A 37 2.01 -14.43 -29.21
CA MET A 37 2.34 -13.05 -28.84
C MET A 37 1.55 -12.66 -27.60
N THR A 38 2.25 -12.25 -26.55
CA THR A 38 1.66 -11.72 -25.32
C THR A 38 2.06 -10.27 -25.15
N ARG A 39 1.10 -9.43 -24.74
CA ARG A 39 1.32 -8.03 -24.41
C ARG A 39 0.81 -7.81 -22.99
N ASP A 40 1.74 -7.61 -22.06
CA ASP A 40 1.44 -7.43 -20.65
C ASP A 40 1.72 -5.98 -20.27
N GLY A 41 0.69 -5.31 -19.79
CA GLY A 41 0.76 -3.96 -19.24
C GLY A 41 0.59 -4.03 -17.73
N ARG A 42 1.40 -3.26 -16.99
CA ARG A 42 1.24 -3.02 -15.57
C ARG A 42 1.32 -1.53 -15.30
N TYR A 43 0.39 -1.02 -14.53
CA TYR A 43 0.36 0.38 -14.11
C TYR A 43 0.39 0.44 -12.60
N TYR A 44 1.12 1.42 -12.07
CA TYR A 44 1.33 1.59 -10.64
C TYR A 44 1.19 3.06 -10.29
N LEU A 45 0.58 3.31 -9.14
CA LEU A 45 0.38 4.64 -8.60
C LEU A 45 1.12 4.72 -7.27
N HIS A 46 2.10 5.60 -7.16
CA HIS A 46 2.75 5.90 -5.89
C HIS A 46 2.04 7.05 -5.18
N ALA A 47 1.72 6.84 -3.91
CA ALA A 47 1.30 7.88 -2.98
C ALA A 47 2.41 8.08 -1.95
N LYS A 48 3.08 9.24 -2.00
CA LYS A 48 4.15 9.62 -1.07
C LYS A 48 3.70 10.71 -0.14
N GLY A 49 4.18 10.67 1.10
CA GLY A 49 3.79 11.67 2.08
C GLY A 49 4.39 11.47 3.46
N ALA A 50 3.86 12.25 4.41
CA ALA A 50 4.32 12.27 5.79
C ALA A 50 3.20 11.81 6.73
N PHE A 51 3.54 11.04 7.75
CA PHE A 51 2.62 10.74 8.84
C PHE A 51 2.45 11.97 9.73
N ALA A 52 1.24 12.16 10.27
CA ALA A 52 0.97 13.16 11.29
C ALA A 52 1.78 12.88 12.56
N GLU A 53 1.93 11.60 12.92
CA GLU A 53 2.73 11.13 14.05
C GLU A 53 3.72 10.04 13.64
N ALA A 54 4.94 10.12 14.14
CA ALA A 54 5.99 9.15 13.84
C ALA A 54 5.65 7.74 14.38
N VAL A 55 6.18 6.72 13.69
CA VAL A 55 6.18 5.32 14.13
C VAL A 55 7.63 4.93 14.41
N GLY A 56 8.08 5.17 15.64
CA GLY A 56 9.51 5.03 15.96
C GLY A 56 10.34 6.05 15.15
N THR A 57 11.20 5.57 14.25
CA THR A 57 12.01 6.42 13.36
C THR A 57 11.34 6.73 12.02
N VAL A 58 10.18 6.15 11.75
CA VAL A 58 9.45 6.34 10.50
C VAL A 58 8.59 7.59 10.60
N THR A 59 8.79 8.53 9.69
CA THR A 59 8.06 9.80 9.63
C THR A 59 7.21 9.95 8.37
N GLY A 60 7.40 9.08 7.38
CA GLY A 60 6.66 9.15 6.12
C GLY A 60 6.36 7.80 5.50
N PHE A 61 5.81 7.85 4.29
CA PHE A 61 5.37 6.69 3.54
C PHE A 61 5.57 6.89 2.04
N ASP A 62 5.78 5.76 1.37
CA ASP A 62 5.76 5.58 -0.08
C ASP A 62 4.96 4.30 -0.36
N LEU A 63 3.73 4.48 -0.81
CA LEU A 63 2.79 3.39 -1.07
C LEU A 63 2.67 3.18 -2.57
N MET A 64 3.11 2.02 -3.06
CA MET A 64 2.83 1.56 -4.41
C MET A 64 1.45 0.89 -4.44
N LEU A 65 0.47 1.60 -4.97
CA LEU A 65 -0.88 1.09 -5.22
C LEU A 65 -0.87 0.37 -6.58
N VAL A 66 -1.39 -0.84 -6.63
CA VAL A 66 -1.42 -1.67 -7.84
C VAL A 66 -2.83 -2.21 -8.09
N ASP A 67 -3.21 -2.31 -9.36
CA ASP A 67 -4.49 -2.91 -9.76
C ASP A 67 -4.34 -4.42 -9.89
N GLY A 68 -5.20 -5.18 -9.19
CA GLY A 68 -5.34 -6.61 -9.40
C GLY A 68 -4.06 -7.40 -9.11
N GLY A 69 -3.36 -7.07 -8.01
CA GLY A 69 -2.17 -7.78 -7.56
C GLY A 69 -2.36 -9.30 -7.51
N GLU A 70 -1.26 -10.07 -7.47
CA GLU A 70 -1.25 -11.55 -7.54
C GLU A 70 -1.96 -12.25 -6.36
N GLY A 71 -2.72 -11.52 -5.55
CA GLY A 71 -3.44 -12.00 -4.38
C GLY A 71 -2.50 -12.11 -3.20
N LEU A 72 -2.80 -11.36 -2.13
CA LEU A 72 -2.08 -11.53 -0.87
C LEU A 72 -2.31 -12.94 -0.34
N LYS A 73 -1.24 -13.56 0.15
CA LYS A 73 -1.31 -14.90 0.77
C LYS A 73 -2.22 -14.95 1.99
N GLU A 74 -2.50 -13.80 2.60
CA GLU A 74 -3.35 -13.66 3.77
C GLU A 74 -4.60 -12.85 3.42
N ALA A 75 -5.78 -13.49 3.45
CA ALA A 75 -7.05 -12.91 3.01
C ALA A 75 -7.51 -11.68 3.82
N SER A 76 -6.89 -11.41 4.96
CA SER A 76 -7.18 -10.27 5.84
C SER A 76 -6.17 -9.13 5.70
N ALA A 77 -5.32 -9.16 4.68
CA ALA A 77 -4.42 -8.08 4.32
C ALA A 77 -4.81 -7.52 2.94
N ILE A 78 -4.58 -6.23 2.76
CA ILE A 78 -4.71 -5.52 1.47
C ILE A 78 -3.37 -5.03 0.94
N GLY A 79 -2.29 -5.25 1.70
CA GLY A 79 -0.95 -4.94 1.25
C GLY A 79 0.13 -5.45 2.18
N SER A 80 1.38 -5.13 1.85
CA SER A 80 2.54 -5.46 2.66
C SER A 80 3.54 -4.32 2.70
N VAL A 81 4.10 -4.10 3.89
CA VAL A 81 5.26 -3.24 4.10
C VAL A 81 6.50 -4.04 3.73
N VAL A 82 7.22 -3.58 2.71
CA VAL A 82 8.45 -4.21 2.20
C VAL A 82 9.71 -3.65 2.86
N GLY A 83 9.61 -2.47 3.46
CA GLY A 83 10.71 -1.87 4.22
C GLY A 83 10.23 -0.70 5.06
N ALA A 84 10.95 -0.43 6.17
CA ALA A 84 10.69 0.71 7.03
C ALA A 84 11.99 1.23 7.63
N LYS A 85 12.42 2.41 7.16
CA LYS A 85 13.59 3.14 7.69
C LYS A 85 13.16 4.50 8.22
N LYS A 86 13.27 5.54 7.39
CA LYS A 86 12.64 6.86 7.60
C LYS A 86 11.22 6.91 7.04
N GLU A 87 10.96 6.08 6.04
CA GLU A 87 9.67 5.94 5.38
C GLU A 87 9.27 4.47 5.37
N ILE A 88 7.97 4.22 5.46
CA ILE A 88 7.38 2.92 5.11
C ILE A 88 7.31 2.85 3.59
N THR A 89 7.99 1.86 3.00
CA THR A 89 7.77 1.47 1.61
C THR A 89 6.83 0.27 1.63
N ALA A 90 5.73 0.37 0.90
CA ALA A 90 4.72 -0.68 0.90
C ALA A 90 4.07 -0.86 -0.47
N VAL A 91 3.50 -2.04 -0.67
CA VAL A 91 2.68 -2.39 -1.82
C VAL A 91 1.26 -2.64 -1.33
N VAL A 92 0.28 -2.03 -1.96
CA VAL A 92 -1.14 -2.19 -1.64
C VAL A 92 -1.87 -2.65 -2.91
N ASP A 93 -2.49 -3.81 -2.80
CA ASP A 93 -3.29 -4.39 -3.87
C ASP A 93 -4.69 -3.78 -3.78
N LEU A 94 -5.10 -3.10 -4.84
CA LEU A 94 -6.42 -2.53 -5.01
C LEU A 94 -7.19 -3.32 -6.07
N GLY A 95 -8.50 -3.41 -5.89
CA GLY A 95 -9.40 -3.81 -6.96
C GLY A 95 -9.45 -2.76 -8.08
N PRO A 96 -9.95 -3.11 -9.28
CA PRO A 96 -9.97 -2.20 -10.42
C PRO A 96 -10.70 -0.87 -10.16
N GLU A 97 -11.83 -0.92 -9.45
CA GLU A 97 -12.61 0.28 -9.12
C GLU A 97 -11.91 1.17 -8.09
N GLU A 98 -11.27 0.57 -7.09
CA GLU A 98 -10.51 1.25 -6.04
C GLU A 98 -9.28 1.92 -6.64
N TYR A 99 -8.56 1.22 -7.53
CA TYR A 99 -7.43 1.77 -8.26
C TYR A 99 -7.84 2.94 -9.17
N ALA A 100 -8.96 2.79 -9.90
CA ALA A 100 -9.50 3.86 -10.73
C ALA A 100 -9.89 5.09 -9.89
N PHE A 101 -10.43 4.89 -8.68
CA PHE A 101 -10.72 5.98 -7.75
C PHE A 101 -9.44 6.66 -7.23
N ALA A 102 -8.45 5.90 -6.79
CA ALA A 102 -7.16 6.44 -6.35
C ALA A 102 -6.47 7.24 -7.46
N SER A 103 -6.52 6.75 -8.71
CA SER A 103 -6.00 7.45 -9.88
C SER A 103 -6.72 8.79 -10.12
N ARG A 104 -8.05 8.84 -9.94
CA ARG A 104 -8.82 10.09 -10.01
C ARG A 104 -8.44 11.08 -8.90
N LEU A 105 -8.18 10.60 -7.69
CA LEU A 105 -7.67 11.45 -6.60
C LEU A 105 -6.30 12.03 -6.95
N ALA A 106 -5.39 11.21 -7.46
CA ALA A 106 -4.04 11.62 -7.84
C ALA A 106 -4.02 12.76 -8.86
N ILE A 107 -4.92 12.72 -9.85
CA ILE A 107 -5.03 13.75 -10.89
C ILE A 107 -5.89 14.95 -10.48
N SER A 108 -6.65 14.86 -9.37
CA SER A 108 -7.57 15.93 -8.96
C SER A 108 -6.86 17.22 -8.52
N GLY A 109 -5.58 17.12 -8.13
CA GLY A 109 -4.84 18.23 -7.52
C GLY A 109 -5.28 18.57 -6.09
N CYS A 110 -6.29 17.88 -5.55
CA CYS A 110 -6.73 18.07 -4.17
C CYS A 110 -5.69 17.53 -3.18
N GLN A 111 -5.54 18.21 -2.05
CA GLN A 111 -4.81 17.66 -0.92
C GLN A 111 -5.52 16.37 -0.46
N CYS A 112 -4.75 15.30 -0.33
CA CYS A 112 -5.27 14.01 0.09
C CYS A 112 -4.70 13.62 1.46
N HIS A 113 -5.57 13.07 2.29
CA HIS A 113 -5.26 12.49 3.58
C HIS A 113 -5.31 10.98 3.45
N MET A 114 -4.45 10.30 4.20
CA MET A 114 -4.33 8.86 4.17
C MET A 114 -4.40 8.30 5.59
N HIS A 115 -5.12 7.20 5.74
CA HIS A 115 -5.30 6.49 6.99
C HIS A 115 -4.95 5.03 6.76
N MET A 116 -3.91 4.54 7.42
CA MET A 116 -3.39 3.20 7.21
C MET A 116 -3.32 2.45 8.52
N SER A 117 -3.86 1.22 8.52
CA SER A 117 -3.68 0.26 9.60
C SER A 117 -2.75 -0.86 9.14
N PHE A 118 -1.74 -1.18 9.94
CA PHE A 118 -0.77 -2.23 9.62
C PHE A 118 -0.28 -2.94 10.88
N ASP A 119 0.10 -4.21 10.72
CA ASP A 119 0.72 -4.99 11.79
C ASP A 119 2.00 -4.28 12.25
N LYS A 120 2.26 -4.28 13.56
CA LYS A 120 3.53 -3.82 14.12
C LYS A 120 4.69 -4.46 13.37
N LEU A 121 5.57 -3.60 12.89
CA LEU A 121 6.65 -4.01 12.00
C LEU A 121 7.63 -4.93 12.72
N HIS A 122 8.05 -5.98 12.03
CA HIS A 122 9.08 -6.91 12.47
C HIS A 122 10.20 -6.93 11.44
N TYR A 123 11.41 -6.55 11.85
CA TYR A 123 12.55 -6.33 10.95
C TYR A 123 12.22 -5.42 9.74
N GLY A 124 11.38 -4.41 9.96
CA GLY A 124 10.98 -3.45 8.93
C GLY A 124 9.93 -3.94 7.94
N SER A 125 9.30 -5.11 8.18
CA SER A 125 8.22 -5.65 7.35
C SER A 125 6.96 -5.90 8.16
N GLY A 126 5.81 -5.92 7.48
CA GLY A 126 4.49 -6.09 8.11
C GLY A 126 3.37 -6.20 7.08
N LEU A 127 2.15 -6.50 7.52
CA LEU A 127 0.97 -6.55 6.65
C LEU A 127 0.12 -5.30 6.84
N ILE A 128 -0.40 -4.77 5.74
CA ILE A 128 -1.38 -3.69 5.75
C ILE A 128 -2.76 -4.31 5.82
N ARG A 129 -3.54 -3.86 6.80
CA ARG A 129 -4.89 -4.36 7.09
C ARG A 129 -5.97 -3.46 6.51
N SER A 130 -5.72 -2.16 6.43
CA SER A 130 -6.63 -1.20 5.83
C SER A 130 -5.89 0.02 5.32
N LEU A 131 -6.45 0.65 4.30
CA LEU A 131 -6.01 1.92 3.73
C LEU A 131 -7.27 2.70 3.35
N SER A 132 -7.32 3.96 3.75
CA SER A 132 -8.30 4.93 3.27
C SER A 132 -7.55 6.15 2.74
N ILE A 133 -8.00 6.68 1.60
CA ILE A 133 -7.48 7.91 1.01
C ILE A 133 -8.68 8.82 0.71
N SER A 134 -8.62 10.05 1.20
CA SER A 134 -9.73 11.00 1.12
C SER A 134 -9.23 12.42 0.91
N THR A 135 -10.07 13.29 0.36
CA THR A 135 -9.79 14.74 0.23
C THR A 135 -10.12 15.52 1.50
N HIS A 136 -10.62 14.85 2.54
CA HIS A 136 -10.91 15.40 3.85
C HIS A 136 -10.13 14.60 4.90
N PRO A 137 -9.63 15.24 5.96
CA PRO A 137 -9.20 14.48 7.14
C PRO A 137 -10.41 13.68 7.65
N LEU A 138 -10.21 12.42 8.01
CA LEU A 138 -11.24 11.70 8.75
C LEU A 138 -11.32 12.36 10.12
N ASN A 139 -12.43 13.05 10.39
CA ASN A 139 -12.75 13.47 11.74
C ASN A 139 -13.15 12.20 12.52
N GLU A 140 -12.45 11.92 13.61
CA GLU A 140 -12.80 10.85 14.56
C GLU A 140 -14.20 11.03 15.14
#